data_AF-A0A6C1QT63-F1
#
_entry.id   AF-A0A6C1QT63-F1
#
_cell.length_a   1.000
_cell.length_b   1.000
_cell.length_c   1.000
_cell.angle_alpha   90.00
_cell.angle_beta   90.00
_cell.angle_gamma   90.00
#
_symmetry.space_group_name_H-M   'P 1'
#
loop_
_entity.id
_entity.type
_entity.pdbx_description
1 polymer ?
#
loop_
_entity_poly.entity_id
_entity_poly.type
_entity_poly.pdbx_seq_one_letter_code
_entity_poly.pdbx_strand_id
1 'polypeptide(L)'
;ADPDLLTFCHEGPWADVVQRIWGLRVSTGEVWPIRPQSGDLAIGHECFTHDGEWIGYHGRRLPEQTIHAFGFVRPDNSEMLEHDFPFHCTHFASFGLDYALGDGTPANVQPWFASKQKPYLMLFRRNGHTWDGPRVLAFHRATFNEQIQHPHARFSNDGTRVVYSSDVGGYSNVYIVDVEPFDDLPTVEECNAEWQ
;
A
#
# COMPACT_ATOMS: atom_id res chain seq x y z
N ALA A 1 -7.33 -14.57 -12.99
CA ALA A 1 -6.39 -13.74 -13.78
C ALA A 1 -6.49 -14.04 -15.28
N ASP A 2 -6.61 -12.99 -16.11
CA ASP A 2 -6.56 -13.05 -17.58
C ASP A 2 -5.09 -12.99 -18.05
N PRO A 3 -4.55 -14.03 -18.71
CA PRO A 3 -3.15 -14.05 -19.16
C PRO A 3 -2.87 -13.11 -20.34
N ASP A 4 -3.89 -12.58 -21.00
CA ASP A 4 -3.75 -11.64 -22.13
C ASP A 4 -3.73 -10.18 -21.67
N LEU A 5 -3.96 -9.93 -20.37
CA LEU A 5 -3.99 -8.61 -19.77
C LEU A 5 -2.68 -8.30 -19.03
N LEU A 6 -2.05 -7.19 -19.37
CA LEU A 6 -0.94 -6.60 -18.62
C LEU A 6 -1.32 -5.20 -18.13
N THR A 7 -0.69 -4.78 -17.03
CA THR A 7 -0.64 -3.37 -16.65
C THR A 7 0.79 -2.86 -16.68
N PHE A 8 0.96 -1.61 -17.08
CA PHE A 8 2.23 -0.91 -17.09
C PHE A 8 2.02 0.56 -16.72
N CYS A 9 3.12 1.28 -16.51
CA CYS A 9 3.06 2.70 -16.18
C CYS A 9 4.09 3.56 -16.91
N HIS A 10 3.78 4.85 -16.96
CA HIS A 10 4.76 5.89 -17.27
C HIS A 10 5.32 6.43 -15.96
N GLU A 11 6.64 6.27 -15.77
CA GLU A 11 7.31 6.77 -14.58
C GLU A 11 7.61 8.28 -14.67
N GLY A 12 7.81 8.89 -13.50
CA GLY A 12 8.12 10.30 -13.37
C GLY A 12 7.76 10.84 -11.98
N PRO A 13 8.04 12.13 -11.72
CA PRO A 13 7.53 12.79 -10.53
C PRO A 13 6.01 12.65 -10.48
N TRP A 14 5.47 12.18 -9.36
CA TRP A 14 4.07 11.76 -9.28
C TRP A 14 3.06 12.84 -9.68
N ALA A 15 3.35 14.11 -9.37
CA ALA A 15 2.49 15.25 -9.72
C ALA A 15 2.53 15.63 -11.22
N ASP A 16 3.56 15.18 -11.94
CA ASP A 16 3.77 15.48 -13.36
C ASP A 16 3.31 14.33 -14.29
N VAL A 17 2.97 13.17 -13.71
CA VAL A 17 2.45 12.03 -14.48
C VAL A 17 0.96 12.22 -14.74
N VAL A 18 0.60 12.49 -16.00
CA VAL A 18 -0.78 12.72 -16.43
C VAL A 18 -1.65 11.45 -16.34
N GLN A 19 -1.09 10.29 -16.69
CA GLN A 19 -1.76 8.99 -16.60
C GLN A 19 -0.72 7.91 -16.27
N ARG A 20 -0.89 7.26 -15.12
CA ARG A 20 0.04 6.28 -14.59
C ARG A 20 -0.38 4.86 -14.89
N ILE A 21 -1.61 4.46 -14.57
CA ILE A 21 -2.03 3.06 -14.72
C ILE A 21 -2.56 2.86 -16.14
N TRP A 22 -1.93 1.97 -16.90
CA TRP A 22 -2.32 1.61 -18.26
C TRP A 22 -2.60 0.12 -18.35
N GLY A 23 -3.59 -0.23 -19.16
CA GLY A 23 -3.88 -1.59 -19.58
C GLY A 23 -3.28 -1.87 -20.95
N LEU A 24 -2.82 -3.10 -21.15
CA LEU A 24 -2.35 -3.61 -22.43
C LEU A 24 -2.96 -5.00 -22.66
N ARG A 25 -3.62 -5.18 -23.80
CA ARG A 25 -4.02 -6.49 -24.30
C ARG A 25 -2.94 -7.00 -25.24
N VAL A 26 -2.24 -8.05 -24.84
CA VAL A 26 -1.02 -8.51 -25.53
C VAL A 26 -1.33 -9.00 -26.94
N SER A 27 -2.41 -9.76 -27.10
CA SER A 27 -2.83 -10.37 -28.35
C SER A 27 -3.19 -9.36 -29.44
N THR A 28 -3.70 -8.18 -29.07
CA THR A 28 -4.16 -7.14 -30.00
C THR A 28 -3.24 -5.91 -30.05
N GLY A 29 -2.39 -5.73 -29.03
CA GLY A 29 -1.63 -4.49 -28.83
C GLY A 29 -2.50 -3.32 -28.38
N GLU A 30 -3.76 -3.56 -28.00
CA GLU A 30 -4.66 -2.50 -27.51
C GLU A 30 -4.14 -1.94 -26.19
N VAL A 31 -4.07 -0.62 -26.10
CA VAL A 31 -3.63 0.12 -24.91
C VAL A 31 -4.71 1.10 -24.50
N TRP A 32 -5.05 1.14 -23.22
CA TRP A 32 -6.07 2.05 -22.67
C TRP A 32 -5.68 2.52 -21.27
N PRO A 33 -6.15 3.71 -20.83
CA PRO A 33 -5.93 4.17 -19.47
C PRO A 33 -6.79 3.35 -18.50
N ILE A 34 -6.19 2.84 -17.44
CA ILE A 34 -6.91 2.26 -16.29
C ILE A 34 -6.98 3.34 -15.22
N ARG A 35 -8.16 3.58 -14.65
CA ARG A 35 -8.45 4.74 -13.80
C ARG A 35 -8.00 6.03 -14.50
N PRO A 36 -8.80 6.60 -15.42
CA PRO A 36 -8.48 7.88 -16.03
C PRO A 36 -8.19 8.96 -14.98
N GLN A 37 -7.05 9.64 -15.09
CA GLN A 37 -6.62 10.65 -14.11
C GLN A 37 -7.06 12.06 -14.50
N SER A 38 -7.51 12.83 -13.49
CA SER A 38 -8.05 14.19 -13.63
C SER A 38 -7.12 15.29 -13.09
N GLY A 39 -5.84 14.98 -12.83
CA GLY A 39 -4.85 15.94 -12.30
C GLY A 39 -5.04 16.35 -10.84
N ASP A 40 -6.10 15.85 -10.20
CA ASP A 40 -6.47 16.03 -8.79
C ASP A 40 -5.91 14.93 -7.87
N LEU A 41 -5.29 13.91 -8.47
CA LEU A 41 -4.71 12.78 -7.75
C LEU A 41 -3.44 12.30 -8.45
N ALA A 42 -2.36 12.30 -7.68
CA ALA A 42 -1.12 11.63 -8.00
C ALA A 42 -1.17 10.21 -7.44
N ILE A 43 -1.11 9.18 -8.29
CA ILE A 43 -1.19 7.77 -7.88
C ILE A 43 0.13 7.05 -8.10
N GLY A 44 0.30 5.91 -7.42
CA GLY A 44 1.36 4.95 -7.67
C GLY A 44 1.21 3.66 -6.87
N HIS A 45 2.29 2.85 -6.93
CA HIS A 45 2.36 1.51 -6.33
C HIS A 45 1.19 0.60 -6.74
N GLU A 46 0.75 0.75 -7.98
CA GLU A 46 -0.29 -0.08 -8.58
C GLU A 46 0.13 -1.56 -8.64
N CYS A 47 -0.76 -2.46 -8.24
CA CYS A 47 -0.55 -3.90 -8.37
C CYS A 47 -1.88 -4.63 -8.51
N PHE A 48 -1.87 -5.76 -9.21
CA PHE A 48 -3.03 -6.64 -9.24
C PHE A 48 -3.30 -7.23 -7.85
N THR A 49 -4.59 -7.35 -7.50
CA THR A 49 -5.03 -8.20 -6.40
C THR A 49 -4.69 -9.66 -6.69
N HIS A 50 -4.66 -10.50 -5.66
CA HIS A 50 -4.24 -11.90 -5.78
C HIS A 50 -5.08 -12.72 -6.78
N ASP A 51 -6.36 -12.42 -6.92
CA ASP A 51 -7.27 -13.04 -7.91
C ASP A 51 -7.06 -12.52 -9.35
N GLY A 52 -6.37 -11.39 -9.48
CA GLY A 52 -6.14 -10.67 -10.74
C GLY A 52 -7.38 -9.96 -11.28
N GLU A 53 -8.43 -9.76 -10.47
CA GLU A 53 -9.66 -9.07 -10.90
C GLU A 53 -9.59 -7.55 -10.75
N TRP A 54 -8.78 -7.06 -9.81
CA TRP A 54 -8.66 -5.65 -9.48
C TRP A 54 -7.21 -5.21 -9.51
N ILE A 55 -7.02 -3.91 -9.71
CA ILE A 55 -5.74 -3.25 -9.52
C ILE A 55 -5.88 -2.35 -8.29
N GLY A 56 -5.16 -2.67 -7.23
CA GLY A 56 -5.02 -1.82 -6.05
C GLY A 56 -3.96 -0.74 -6.30
N TYR A 57 -4.21 0.46 -5.81
CA TYR A 57 -3.29 1.59 -5.91
C TYR A 57 -3.47 2.53 -4.72
N HIS A 58 -2.47 3.36 -4.45
CA HIS A 58 -2.62 4.47 -3.52
C HIS A 58 -2.02 5.76 -4.09
N GLY A 59 -2.38 6.88 -3.50
CA GLY A 59 -2.08 8.19 -4.06
C GLY A 59 -2.13 9.31 -3.05
N ARG A 60 -1.82 10.52 -3.51
CA ARG A 60 -1.96 11.78 -2.78
C ARG A 60 -2.86 12.72 -3.56
N ARG A 61 -3.88 13.27 -2.90
CA ARG A 61 -4.77 14.29 -3.47
C ARG A 61 -3.96 15.56 -3.75
N LEU A 62 -4.11 16.11 -4.94
CA LEU A 62 -3.41 17.32 -5.39
C LEU A 62 -4.34 18.55 -5.31
N PRO A 63 -3.78 19.77 -5.18
CA PRO A 63 -2.34 20.07 -5.03
C PRO A 63 -1.83 19.99 -3.59
N GLU A 64 -2.69 19.93 -2.58
CA GLU A 64 -2.30 20.08 -1.17
C GLU A 64 -1.50 18.89 -0.62
N GLN A 65 -1.70 17.68 -1.16
CA GLN A 65 -1.02 16.44 -0.75
C GLN A 65 -1.16 16.09 0.73
N THR A 66 -2.19 16.60 1.39
CA THR A 66 -2.48 16.37 2.82
C THR A 66 -3.32 15.12 3.07
N ILE A 67 -4.12 14.72 2.08
CA ILE A 67 -5.00 13.55 2.13
C ILE A 67 -4.50 12.54 1.10
N HIS A 68 -4.31 11.30 1.52
CA HIS A 68 -4.01 10.21 0.61
C HIS A 68 -5.30 9.60 0.07
N ALA A 69 -5.19 8.83 -1.01
CA ALA A 69 -6.25 7.95 -1.49
C ALA A 69 -5.74 6.52 -1.50
N PHE A 70 -6.63 5.57 -1.24
CA PHE A 70 -6.39 4.15 -1.46
C PHE A 70 -7.58 3.61 -2.24
N GLY A 71 -7.31 2.93 -3.35
CA GLY A 71 -8.39 2.44 -4.20
C GLY A 71 -8.10 1.15 -4.92
N PHE A 72 -9.17 0.60 -5.47
CA PHE A 72 -9.19 -0.55 -6.36
C PHE A 72 -9.99 -0.19 -7.60
N VAL A 73 -9.50 -0.61 -8.77
CA VAL A 73 -10.19 -0.39 -10.04
C VAL A 73 -10.18 -1.67 -10.86
N ARG A 74 -11.29 -1.99 -11.52
CA ARG A 74 -11.32 -3.07 -12.50
C ARG A 74 -10.51 -2.66 -13.73
N PRO A 75 -9.77 -3.58 -14.38
CA PRO A 75 -8.94 -3.24 -15.53
C PRO A 75 -9.66 -2.58 -16.71
N ASP A 76 -10.97 -2.78 -16.85
CA ASP A 76 -11.80 -2.17 -17.89
C ASP A 76 -12.46 -0.85 -17.46
N ASN A 77 -12.15 -0.34 -16.26
CA ASN A 77 -12.76 0.84 -15.63
C ASN A 77 -14.28 0.72 -15.36
N SER A 78 -14.86 -0.48 -15.43
CA SER A 78 -16.29 -0.68 -15.16
C SER A 78 -16.68 -0.40 -13.71
N GLU A 79 -15.72 -0.54 -12.79
CA GLU A 79 -15.94 -0.39 -11.37
C GLU A 79 -14.70 0.17 -10.68
N MET A 80 -14.91 1.07 -9.72
CA MET A 80 -13.85 1.70 -8.93
C MET A 80 -14.31 1.89 -7.49
N LEU A 81 -13.48 1.42 -6.56
CA LEU A 81 -13.62 1.59 -5.12
C LEU A 81 -12.47 2.46 -4.64
N GLU A 82 -12.67 3.77 -4.57
CA GLU A 82 -11.64 4.73 -4.14
C GLU A 82 -12.16 5.52 -2.94
N HIS A 83 -11.38 5.53 -1.87
CA HIS A 83 -11.71 6.30 -0.67
C HIS A 83 -10.51 7.14 -0.25
N ASP A 84 -10.80 8.26 0.42
CA ASP A 84 -9.77 9.00 1.13
C ASP A 84 -9.17 8.11 2.23
N PHE A 85 -7.86 8.20 2.33
CA PHE A 85 -7.04 7.40 3.21
C PHE A 85 -6.29 8.37 4.12
N PRO A 86 -6.78 8.67 5.34
CA PRO A 86 -6.19 9.68 6.22
C PRO A 86 -4.91 9.19 6.93
N PHE A 87 -4.21 8.20 6.36
CA PHE A 87 -3.01 7.61 6.90
C PHE A 87 -1.87 7.63 5.88
N HIS A 88 -0.66 7.37 6.36
CA HIS A 88 0.54 7.39 5.55
C HIS A 88 1.35 6.10 5.77
N CYS A 89 1.62 5.39 4.68
CA CYS A 89 2.65 4.35 4.60
C CYS A 89 3.45 4.54 3.32
N THR A 90 4.62 3.92 3.26
CA THR A 90 5.49 3.98 2.08
C THR A 90 5.04 2.98 1.03
N HIS A 91 4.81 1.74 1.42
CA HIS A 91 4.31 0.68 0.56
C HIS A 91 3.05 0.07 1.13
N PHE A 92 2.26 -0.52 0.23
CA PHE A 92 1.10 -1.29 0.61
C PHE A 92 1.05 -2.65 -0.08
N ALA A 93 0.36 -3.57 0.57
CA ALA A 93 -0.26 -4.75 -0.02
C ALA A 93 -1.74 -4.76 0.36
N SER A 94 -2.55 -5.57 -0.32
CA SER A 94 -3.93 -5.84 0.09
C SER A 94 -4.18 -7.33 0.26
N PHE A 95 -5.20 -7.67 1.04
CA PHE A 95 -5.82 -8.98 1.05
C PHE A 95 -7.28 -8.84 0.64
N GLY A 96 -7.59 -9.28 -0.58
CA GLY A 96 -8.83 -8.92 -1.25
C GLY A 96 -8.96 -7.40 -1.38
N LEU A 97 -10.19 -6.90 -1.19
CA LEU A 97 -10.54 -5.48 -1.25
C LEU A 97 -10.79 -4.86 0.12
N ASP A 98 -10.74 -5.67 1.18
CA ASP A 98 -11.21 -5.28 2.52
C ASP A 98 -10.07 -4.96 3.48
N TYR A 99 -8.86 -5.46 3.21
CA TYR A 99 -7.70 -5.21 4.05
C TYR A 99 -6.56 -4.61 3.24
N ALA A 100 -5.98 -3.53 3.78
CA ALA A 100 -4.71 -2.97 3.34
C ALA A 100 -3.66 -3.17 4.43
N LEU A 101 -2.45 -3.52 4.02
CA LEU A 101 -1.29 -3.71 4.88
C LEU A 101 -0.23 -2.70 4.46
N GLY A 102 0.07 -1.76 5.34
CA GLY A 102 1.07 -0.74 5.13
C GLY A 102 2.27 -0.90 6.04
N ASP A 103 3.44 -0.45 5.60
CA ASP A 103 4.70 -0.53 6.35
C ASP A 103 5.10 0.79 7.04
N GLY A 104 4.16 1.74 7.14
CA GLY A 104 4.38 3.02 7.79
C GLY A 104 5.57 3.80 7.23
N THR A 105 6.50 4.17 8.11
CA THR A 105 7.69 4.96 7.77
C THR A 105 8.95 4.24 8.25
N PRO A 106 10.12 4.54 7.66
CA PRO A 106 11.38 4.02 8.17
C PRO A 106 11.67 4.43 9.61
N ALA A 107 12.53 3.64 10.27
CA ALA A 107 12.99 3.87 11.63
C ALA A 107 14.12 4.90 11.74
N ASN A 108 14.74 5.33 10.62
CA ASN A 108 15.64 6.48 10.60
C ASN A 108 14.87 7.76 10.21
N VAL A 109 15.29 8.91 10.74
CA VAL A 109 14.68 10.18 10.38
C VAL A 109 15.24 10.58 9.03
N GLN A 110 14.49 10.28 7.97
CA GLN A 110 14.80 10.80 6.65
C GLN A 110 14.19 12.20 6.51
N PRO A 111 14.87 13.17 5.89
CA PRO A 111 14.39 14.56 5.78
C PRO A 111 13.00 14.70 5.14
N TRP A 112 12.65 13.77 4.23
CA TRP A 112 11.37 13.73 3.52
C TRP A 112 10.23 13.07 4.32
N PHE A 113 10.57 12.38 5.42
CA PHE A 113 9.65 11.67 6.32
C PHE A 113 9.56 12.35 7.69
N ALA A 114 9.68 13.68 7.75
CA ALA A 114 9.80 14.49 8.98
C ALA A 114 8.63 14.38 10.00
N SER A 115 7.69 13.46 9.83
CA SER A 115 6.69 13.08 10.81
C SER A 115 7.24 12.11 11.87
N LYS A 116 6.60 12.08 13.04
CA LYS A 116 6.77 11.03 14.07
C LYS A 116 6.85 9.66 13.41
N GLN A 117 7.98 8.98 13.58
CA GLN A 117 8.25 7.71 12.93
C GLN A 117 7.19 6.68 13.33
N LYS A 118 6.71 5.92 12.35
CA LYS A 118 5.79 4.80 12.54
C LYS A 118 6.38 3.54 11.90
N PRO A 119 7.46 2.95 12.44
CA PRO A 119 8.11 1.77 11.87
C PRO A 119 7.36 0.49 12.27
N TYR A 120 6.07 0.46 11.93
CA TYR A 120 5.12 -0.59 12.23
C TYR A 120 4.53 -1.17 10.95
N LEU A 121 4.30 -2.48 10.95
CA LEU A 121 3.37 -3.10 10.01
C LEU A 121 1.97 -2.81 10.52
N MET A 122 1.19 -2.12 9.70
CA MET A 122 -0.12 -1.61 10.05
C MET A 122 -1.19 -2.21 9.15
N LEU A 123 -2.21 -2.78 9.77
CA LEU A 123 -3.41 -3.29 9.14
C LEU A 123 -4.49 -2.21 9.14
N PHE A 124 -5.17 -2.08 8.01
CA PHE A 124 -6.31 -1.20 7.81
C PHE A 124 -7.48 -2.03 7.27
N ARG A 125 -8.69 -1.74 7.72
CA ARG A 125 -9.91 -2.45 7.30
C ARG A 125 -10.85 -1.48 6.59
N ARG A 126 -11.27 -1.78 5.37
CA ARG A 126 -12.26 -0.99 4.64
C ARG A 126 -13.64 -1.26 5.23
N ASN A 127 -14.40 -0.20 5.52
CA ASN A 127 -15.76 -0.30 6.10
C ASN A 127 -16.88 0.04 5.10
N GLY A 128 -16.55 0.10 3.80
CA GLY A 128 -17.45 0.45 2.71
C GLY A 128 -17.52 1.94 2.38
N HIS A 129 -17.18 2.82 3.32
CA HIS A 129 -17.16 4.28 3.12
C HIS A 129 -15.76 4.89 3.25
N THR A 130 -14.92 4.29 4.09
CA THR A 130 -13.56 4.73 4.40
C THR A 130 -12.74 3.54 4.92
N TRP A 131 -11.64 3.83 5.62
CA TRP A 131 -10.70 2.88 6.19
C TRP A 131 -10.61 3.04 7.72
N ASP A 132 -10.86 1.96 8.45
CA ASP A 132 -10.58 1.82 9.87
C ASP A 132 -9.08 1.53 10.10
N GLY A 133 -8.55 1.95 11.25
CA GLY A 133 -7.18 1.68 11.67
C GLY A 133 -6.36 2.95 11.93
N PRO A 134 -5.01 2.87 11.88
CA PRO A 134 -4.22 1.65 11.78
C PRO A 134 -4.36 0.75 13.02
N ARG A 135 -4.13 -0.54 12.82
CA ARG A 135 -3.90 -1.54 13.86
C ARG A 135 -2.52 -2.17 13.66
N VAL A 136 -1.72 -2.32 14.71
CA VAL A 136 -0.31 -2.71 14.59
C VAL A 136 -0.18 -4.23 14.65
N LEU A 137 0.42 -4.83 13.62
CA LEU A 137 0.76 -6.25 13.58
C LEU A 137 2.15 -6.52 14.16
N ALA A 138 3.13 -5.68 13.81
CA ALA A 138 4.51 -5.87 14.24
C ALA A 138 5.28 -4.56 14.23
N PHE A 139 6.24 -4.42 15.13
CA PHE A 139 7.28 -3.40 15.06
C PHE A 139 8.44 -3.91 14.20
N HIS A 140 8.57 -3.40 12.97
CA HIS A 140 9.62 -3.88 12.07
C HIS A 140 10.92 -3.07 12.19
N ARG A 141 10.90 -1.83 12.69
CA ARG A 141 12.10 -0.97 12.87
C ARG A 141 13.06 -0.89 11.66
N ALA A 142 12.53 -1.09 10.46
CA ALA A 142 13.39 -1.22 9.29
C ALA A 142 13.91 0.16 8.83
N THR A 143 15.15 0.22 8.34
CA THR A 143 15.83 1.49 7.99
C THR A 143 15.48 2.02 6.60
N PHE A 144 15.00 1.15 5.72
CA PHE A 144 14.66 1.45 4.32
C PHE A 144 15.85 1.95 3.48
N ASN A 145 17.09 1.64 3.88
CA ASN A 145 18.28 2.13 3.18
C ASN A 145 18.38 1.59 1.73
N GLU A 146 18.03 0.33 1.49
CA GLU A 146 17.90 -0.29 0.18
C GLU A 146 16.63 -1.15 0.12
N GLN A 147 16.20 -1.52 -1.09
CA GLN A 147 15.00 -2.34 -1.32
C GLN A 147 14.98 -3.65 -0.51
N ILE A 148 16.16 -4.20 -0.19
CA ILE A 148 16.27 -5.44 0.60
C ILE A 148 15.94 -5.25 2.09
N GLN A 149 15.99 -4.02 2.62
CA GLN A 149 15.55 -3.70 4.00
C GLN A 149 14.12 -3.15 4.03
N HIS A 150 13.47 -2.95 2.88
CA HIS A 150 12.07 -2.52 2.85
C HIS A 150 11.20 -3.69 3.28
N PRO A 151 10.22 -3.50 4.18
CA PRO A 151 9.42 -4.60 4.67
C PRO A 151 8.72 -5.40 3.58
N HIS A 152 8.21 -4.71 2.56
CA HIS A 152 7.51 -5.32 1.42
C HIS A 152 6.55 -6.43 1.88
N ALA A 153 5.78 -6.13 2.91
CA ALA A 153 5.01 -7.13 3.62
C ALA A 153 3.94 -7.72 2.70
N ARG A 154 3.72 -9.03 2.82
CA ARG A 154 2.75 -9.78 2.02
C ARG A 154 1.99 -10.75 2.92
N PHE A 155 0.69 -10.86 2.69
CA PHE A 155 -0.15 -11.87 3.34
C PHE A 155 0.19 -13.27 2.81
N SER A 156 0.02 -14.28 3.65
CA SER A 156 -0.16 -15.66 3.22
C SER A 156 -1.45 -15.79 2.39
N ASN A 157 -1.56 -16.84 1.58
CA ASN A 157 -2.73 -17.05 0.72
C ASN A 157 -4.05 -17.15 1.49
N ASP A 158 -4.01 -17.65 2.73
CA ASP A 158 -5.17 -17.75 3.63
C ASP A 158 -5.37 -16.49 4.51
N GLY A 159 -4.49 -15.50 4.40
CA GLY A 159 -4.56 -14.24 5.14
C GLY A 159 -4.20 -14.34 6.62
N THR A 160 -3.83 -15.52 7.14
CA THR A 160 -3.59 -15.71 8.59
C THR A 160 -2.21 -15.23 9.04
N ARG A 161 -1.29 -14.97 8.10
CA ARG A 161 0.10 -14.60 8.37
C ARG A 161 0.57 -13.51 7.43
N VAL A 162 1.57 -12.75 7.85
CA VAL A 162 2.28 -11.77 7.04
C VAL A 162 3.77 -12.08 7.06
N VAL A 163 4.37 -12.21 5.87
CA VAL A 163 5.82 -12.29 5.69
C VAL A 163 6.36 -10.91 5.33
N TYR A 164 7.52 -10.54 5.88
CA TYR A 164 8.15 -9.25 5.63
C TYR A 164 9.67 -9.31 5.85
N SER A 165 10.40 -8.34 5.30
CA SER A 165 11.83 -8.15 5.54
C SER A 165 12.10 -7.09 6.60
N SER A 166 13.19 -7.21 7.34
CA SER A 166 13.64 -6.14 8.24
C SER A 166 15.11 -6.28 8.63
N ASP A 167 15.77 -5.16 8.87
CA ASP A 167 17.11 -5.08 9.46
C ASP A 167 17.12 -4.77 10.96
N VAL A 168 16.00 -5.01 11.68
CA VAL A 168 15.90 -4.81 13.14
C VAL A 168 16.98 -5.55 13.94
N GLY A 169 17.43 -6.71 13.45
CA GLY A 169 18.51 -7.50 14.04
C GLY A 169 19.93 -7.08 13.63
N GLY A 170 20.08 -5.98 12.88
CA GLY A 170 21.36 -5.48 12.36
C GLY A 170 21.71 -5.92 10.93
N TYR A 171 21.06 -6.96 10.42
CA TYR A 171 21.11 -7.41 9.03
C TYR A 171 19.70 -7.66 8.50
N SER A 172 19.49 -7.50 7.19
CA SER A 172 18.20 -7.79 6.59
C SER A 172 17.90 -9.29 6.65
N ASN A 173 16.78 -9.63 7.30
CA ASN A 173 16.25 -10.99 7.43
C ASN A 173 14.77 -11.01 7.09
N VAL A 174 14.23 -12.22 6.88
CA VAL A 174 12.80 -12.45 6.65
C VAL A 174 12.14 -12.87 7.96
N TYR A 175 11.00 -12.27 8.25
CA TYR A 175 10.20 -12.50 9.45
C TYR A 175 8.76 -12.85 9.04
N ILE A 176 8.05 -13.51 9.94
CA ILE A 176 6.64 -13.83 9.81
C ILE A 176 5.93 -13.44 11.11
N VAL A 177 4.75 -12.84 10.98
CA VAL A 177 3.85 -12.53 12.10
C VAL A 177 2.45 -13.07 11.80
N ASP A 178 1.76 -13.55 12.82
CA ASP A 178 0.36 -13.98 12.72
C ASP A 178 -0.58 -12.77 12.63
N VAL A 179 -1.69 -12.92 11.92
CA VAL A 179 -2.73 -11.90 11.75
C VAL A 179 -3.85 -12.22 12.72
N GLU A 180 -3.85 -11.53 13.86
CA GLU A 180 -4.92 -11.61 14.86
C GLU A 180 -6.17 -10.84 14.38
N PRO A 181 -7.35 -11.07 15.02
CA PRO A 181 -8.55 -10.30 14.73
C PRO A 181 -8.29 -8.79 14.81
N PHE A 182 -8.78 -8.06 13.80
CA PHE A 182 -8.48 -6.63 13.64
C PHE A 182 -8.76 -5.80 14.90
N ASP A 183 -9.86 -6.07 15.58
CA ASP A 183 -10.29 -5.28 16.74
C ASP A 183 -9.52 -5.63 18.02
N ASP A 184 -8.76 -6.74 18.04
CA ASP A 184 -7.92 -7.18 19.16
C ASP A 184 -6.47 -6.66 19.04
N LEU A 185 -6.08 -6.17 17.87
CA LEU A 185 -4.75 -5.60 17.63
C LEU A 185 -4.60 -4.23 18.31
N PRO A 186 -3.40 -3.88 18.78
CA PRO A 186 -3.15 -2.58 19.40
C PRO A 186 -3.17 -1.44 18.37
N THR A 187 -3.49 -0.24 18.84
CA THR A 187 -3.30 1.02 18.10
C THR A 187 -1.84 1.47 18.11
N VAL A 188 -1.49 2.40 17.22
CA VAL A 188 -0.14 2.98 17.18
C VAL A 188 0.15 3.78 18.46
N GLU A 189 -0.86 4.44 19.03
CA GLU A 189 -0.77 5.20 20.27
C GLU A 189 -0.45 4.30 21.46
N GLU A 190 -1.14 3.16 21.59
CA GLU A 190 -0.88 2.16 22.63
C GLU A 190 0.53 1.60 22.50
N CYS A 191 0.95 1.22 21.30
CA CYS A 191 2.32 0.77 21.07
C CYS A 191 3.30 1.85 21.52
N ASN A 192 3.19 3.10 21.06
CA ASN A 192 4.16 4.15 21.40
C ASN A 192 4.26 4.45 22.91
N ALA A 193 3.19 4.26 23.68
CA ALA A 193 3.20 4.47 25.13
C ALA A 193 4.07 3.43 25.87
N GLU A 194 4.20 2.22 25.34
CA GLU A 194 5.05 1.17 25.92
C GLU A 194 6.56 1.42 25.71
N TRP A 195 6.93 2.32 24.79
CA TRP A 195 8.33 2.63 24.46
C TRP A 195 8.89 3.89 25.16
N GLN A 196 8.07 4.61 25.93
CA GLN A 196 8.49 5.76 26.74
C GLN A 196 8.76 5.35 28.18
#